data_AF-A0A258SF89-F1
#
_entry.id   AF-A0A258SF89-F1
#
_cell.length_a   1.000
_cell.length_b   1.000
_cell.length_c   1.000
_cell.angle_alpha   90.00
_cell.angle_beta   90.00
_cell.angle_gamma   90.00
#
_symmetry.space_group_name_H-M   'P 1'
#
loop_
_entity.id
_entity.type
_entity.pdbx_description
1 polymer ?
#
loop_
_entity_poly.entity_id
_entity_poly.type
_entity_poly.pdbx_seq_one_letter_code
_entity_poly.pdbx_strand_id
1 'polypeptide(L)'
;MIPRYSRPDMVALWTPEARFRIWFEIEAHATDALADLGVVPKEAAAALWAWWATNPVIDVPAIDAIEAVTKHDVIAFLTWVAEQVGDEARFMHQGMTSSDVLDTCLSVQLARAADLLIADIDALLAVLKRRAIEHKLTPTIGRSHGIHAEPVTFGLKLAQAYAEFDRNRARLVAARADIATCAVSGAVGTFANIDPAVEAHVAAKLGLSIEPVSTQVIPRDRHAMFFATLGVIASSIERLATEIRHLQRTEVLEAEEYFAPGQKGSSAMPHKRNPVLTENLTGLARMVRGYVTPALENVALWHERDISHSSVERYIGPDATITLDFALARLTGVMDKLLVYPARMEKNMNKMGGLVHSQRVLLALTQAGVSREDSYRLVQRNAMKVWESDGALSLLDLLKADPEVTAALPASEIEDEFDLGYHLKHVDTIFDRVFARS
;
A
#
# COMPACT_ATOMS: atom_id res chain seq x y z
N MET A 1 3.81 -2.55 -18.39
CA MET A 1 5.05 -2.69 -17.58
C MET A 1 6.08 -1.61 -17.91
N ILE A 2 6.47 -0.78 -16.94
CA ILE A 2 7.55 0.21 -17.08
C ILE A 2 8.82 -0.36 -16.42
N PRO A 3 9.86 -0.80 -17.17
CA PRO A 3 11.00 -1.52 -16.60
C PRO A 3 11.71 -0.82 -15.43
N ARG A 4 11.70 0.52 -15.42
CA ARG A 4 12.28 1.35 -14.36
C ARG A 4 11.57 1.21 -13.00
N TYR A 5 10.30 0.79 -12.99
CA TYR A 5 9.44 0.69 -11.82
C TYR A 5 8.96 -0.75 -11.59
N SER A 6 9.81 -1.72 -11.93
CA SER A 6 9.46 -3.14 -11.95
C SER A 6 10.52 -3.95 -11.24
N ARG A 7 10.14 -4.66 -10.15
CA ARG A 7 11.04 -5.62 -9.48
C ARG A 7 10.88 -7.01 -10.11
N PRO A 8 11.97 -7.80 -10.20
CA PRO A 8 11.94 -9.09 -10.91
C PRO A 8 10.86 -10.05 -10.40
N ASP A 9 10.70 -10.18 -9.09
CA ASP A 9 9.78 -11.17 -8.50
C ASP A 9 8.32 -10.90 -8.86
N MET A 10 7.88 -9.64 -8.80
CA MET A 10 6.53 -9.25 -9.20
C MET A 10 6.33 -9.35 -10.71
N VAL A 11 7.33 -8.98 -11.52
CA VAL A 11 7.26 -9.12 -12.99
C VAL A 11 7.12 -10.58 -13.41
N ALA A 12 7.84 -11.49 -12.73
CA ALA A 12 7.80 -12.91 -13.05
C ALA A 12 6.37 -13.48 -13.05
N LEU A 13 5.52 -13.02 -12.12
CA LEU A 13 4.10 -13.43 -12.03
C LEU A 13 3.27 -13.05 -13.27
N TRP A 14 3.64 -11.98 -13.97
CA TRP A 14 2.87 -11.42 -15.09
C TRP A 14 3.46 -11.74 -16.47
N THR A 15 4.50 -12.57 -16.52
CA THR A 15 5.05 -13.06 -17.80
C THR A 15 4.05 -13.97 -18.51
N PRO A 16 4.03 -14.01 -19.86
CA PRO A 16 3.19 -14.94 -20.59
C PRO A 16 3.49 -16.40 -20.22
N GLU A 17 4.76 -16.75 -20.01
CA GLU A 17 5.16 -18.07 -19.51
C GLU A 17 4.48 -18.39 -18.17
N ALA A 18 4.60 -17.51 -17.17
CA ALA A 18 3.99 -17.75 -15.86
C ALA A 18 2.46 -17.94 -15.95
N ARG A 19 1.80 -17.16 -16.81
CA ARG A 19 0.37 -17.32 -17.10
C ARG A 19 0.05 -18.70 -17.67
N PHE A 20 0.76 -19.13 -18.71
CA PHE A 20 0.54 -20.45 -19.33
C PHE A 20 0.90 -21.61 -18.39
N ARG A 21 1.86 -21.43 -17.49
CA ARG A 21 2.14 -22.43 -16.45
C ARG A 21 0.95 -22.60 -15.50
N ILE A 22 0.32 -21.51 -15.09
CA ILE A 22 -0.90 -21.56 -14.25
C ILE A 22 -2.06 -22.19 -15.03
N TRP A 23 -2.22 -21.86 -16.32
CA TRP A 23 -3.24 -22.49 -17.16
C TRP A 23 -3.06 -24.00 -17.22
N PHE A 24 -1.81 -24.45 -17.43
CA PHE A 24 -1.50 -25.88 -17.40
C PHE A 24 -1.87 -26.52 -16.06
N GLU A 25 -1.49 -25.92 -14.93
CA GLU A 25 -1.81 -26.44 -13.60
C GLU A 25 -3.32 -26.58 -13.39
N ILE A 26 -4.12 -25.60 -13.80
CA ILE A 26 -5.59 -25.64 -13.72
C ILE A 26 -6.14 -26.81 -14.55
N GLU A 27 -5.73 -26.89 -15.81
CA GLU A 27 -6.18 -27.91 -16.77
C GLU A 27 -5.80 -29.33 -16.33
N ALA A 28 -4.56 -29.52 -15.87
CA ALA A 28 -4.07 -30.81 -15.42
C ALA A 28 -4.79 -31.27 -14.15
N HIS A 29 -5.03 -30.38 -13.18
CA HIS A 29 -5.82 -30.69 -11.99
C HIS A 29 -7.29 -30.93 -12.29
N ALA A 30 -7.87 -30.23 -13.25
CA ALA A 30 -9.23 -30.54 -13.71
C ALA A 30 -9.29 -31.94 -14.33
N THR A 31 -8.29 -32.29 -15.14
CA THR A 31 -8.17 -33.62 -15.76
C THR A 31 -7.95 -34.72 -14.73
N ASP A 32 -7.18 -34.48 -13.66
CA ASP A 32 -7.05 -35.41 -12.52
C ASP A 32 -8.42 -35.77 -11.94
N ALA A 33 -9.23 -34.75 -11.62
CA ALA A 33 -10.55 -34.95 -11.04
C ALA A 33 -11.51 -35.65 -12.00
N LEU A 34 -11.51 -35.29 -13.29
CA LEU A 34 -12.31 -35.97 -14.31
C LEU A 34 -11.91 -37.44 -14.47
N ALA A 35 -10.62 -37.76 -14.34
CA ALA A 35 -10.13 -39.14 -14.38
C ALA A 35 -10.55 -39.94 -13.14
N ASP A 36 -10.52 -39.33 -11.96
CA ASP A 36 -11.01 -39.95 -10.72
C ASP A 36 -12.52 -40.21 -10.76
N LEU A 37 -13.28 -39.35 -11.44
CA LEU A 37 -14.72 -39.53 -11.70
C LEU A 37 -15.01 -40.52 -12.83
N GLY A 38 -14.00 -40.98 -13.57
CA GLY A 38 -14.15 -41.89 -14.71
C GLY A 38 -14.75 -41.24 -15.97
N VAL A 39 -14.77 -39.90 -16.04
CA VAL A 39 -15.23 -39.14 -17.22
C VAL A 39 -14.19 -39.22 -18.34
N VAL A 40 -12.91 -39.22 -17.98
CA VAL A 40 -11.78 -39.39 -18.91
C VAL A 40 -10.88 -40.56 -18.46
N PRO A 41 -10.09 -41.17 -19.36
CA PRO A 41 -9.15 -42.21 -18.98
C PRO A 41 -8.07 -41.69 -18.02
N LYS A 42 -7.60 -42.52 -17.07
CA LYS A 42 -6.56 -42.13 -16.11
C LYS A 42 -5.22 -41.83 -16.79
N GLU A 43 -4.99 -42.44 -17.94
CA GLU A 43 -3.83 -42.22 -18.80
C GLU A 43 -3.76 -40.78 -19.31
N ALA A 44 -4.91 -40.09 -19.45
CA ALA A 44 -4.94 -38.71 -19.91
C ALA A 44 -4.27 -37.76 -18.90
N ALA A 45 -4.72 -37.81 -17.63
CA ALA A 45 -4.10 -37.03 -16.55
C ALA A 45 -2.62 -37.42 -16.34
N ALA A 46 -2.31 -38.72 -16.40
CA ALA A 46 -0.95 -39.21 -16.26
C ALA A 46 -0.01 -38.69 -17.37
N ALA A 47 -0.48 -38.62 -18.62
CA ALA A 47 0.30 -38.09 -19.74
C ALA A 47 0.61 -36.60 -19.58
N LEU A 48 -0.38 -35.79 -19.16
CA LEU A 48 -0.18 -34.37 -18.88
C LEU A 48 0.92 -34.17 -17.82
N TRP A 49 0.80 -34.84 -16.67
CA TRP A 49 1.79 -34.71 -15.59
C TRP A 49 3.16 -35.31 -15.94
N ALA A 50 3.21 -36.38 -16.73
CA ALA A 50 4.47 -36.95 -17.21
C ALA A 50 5.23 -35.95 -18.09
N TRP A 51 4.53 -35.26 -19.00
CA TRP A 51 5.12 -34.17 -19.77
C TRP A 51 5.54 -33.01 -18.88
N TRP A 52 4.68 -32.57 -17.96
CA TRP A 52 4.99 -31.47 -17.04
C TRP A 52 6.22 -31.73 -16.15
N ALA A 53 6.39 -32.97 -15.70
CA ALA A 53 7.52 -33.39 -14.88
C ALA A 53 8.88 -33.25 -15.59
N THR A 54 8.89 -33.12 -16.93
CA THR A 54 10.11 -32.79 -17.69
C THR A 54 10.56 -31.34 -17.53
N ASN A 55 9.75 -30.52 -16.84
CA ASN A 55 9.90 -29.08 -16.72
C ASN A 55 10.05 -28.39 -18.10
N PRO A 56 9.05 -28.52 -18.98
CA PRO A 56 9.14 -28.00 -20.32
C PRO A 56 9.30 -26.47 -20.32
N VAL A 57 10.02 -25.97 -21.32
CA VAL A 57 10.03 -24.54 -21.65
C VAL A 57 8.74 -24.24 -22.39
N ILE A 58 7.99 -23.24 -21.94
CA ILE A 58 6.78 -22.80 -22.63
C ILE A 58 7.17 -21.92 -23.82
N ASP A 59 6.89 -22.38 -25.04
CA ASP A 59 7.17 -21.64 -26.28
C ASP A 59 6.06 -20.61 -26.55
N VAL A 60 6.19 -19.45 -25.89
CA VAL A 60 5.24 -18.33 -26.04
C VAL A 60 5.10 -17.89 -27.51
N PRO A 61 6.19 -17.70 -28.30
CA PRO A 61 6.07 -17.39 -29.72
C PRO A 61 5.27 -18.42 -30.54
N ALA A 62 5.40 -19.72 -30.25
CA ALA A 62 4.60 -20.74 -30.93
C ALA A 62 3.11 -20.62 -30.60
N ILE A 63 2.77 -20.42 -29.32
CA ILE A 63 1.38 -20.20 -28.88
C ILE A 63 0.80 -18.94 -29.56
N ASP A 64 1.55 -17.84 -29.57
CA ASP A 64 1.13 -16.58 -30.22
C ASP A 64 0.90 -16.76 -31.73
N ALA A 65 1.71 -17.60 -32.40
CA ALA A 65 1.53 -17.93 -33.81
C ALA A 65 0.23 -18.72 -34.07
N ILE A 66 -0.13 -19.64 -33.17
CA ILE A 66 -1.42 -20.37 -33.22
C ILE A 66 -2.57 -19.40 -32.92
N GLU A 67 -2.43 -18.49 -31.95
CA GLU A 67 -3.43 -17.47 -31.63
C GLU A 67 -3.68 -16.52 -32.82
N ALA A 68 -2.63 -16.15 -33.55
CA ALA A 68 -2.76 -15.33 -34.75
C ALA A 68 -3.67 -15.97 -35.82
N VAL A 69 -3.81 -17.30 -35.85
CA VAL A 69 -4.73 -18.02 -36.74
C VAL A 69 -6.10 -18.23 -36.08
N THR A 70 -6.12 -18.76 -34.86
CA THR A 70 -7.36 -19.16 -34.15
C THR A 70 -8.17 -17.96 -33.63
N LYS A 71 -7.51 -16.82 -33.43
CA LYS A 71 -8.06 -15.60 -32.79
C LYS A 71 -8.65 -15.87 -31.40
N HIS A 72 -8.13 -16.90 -30.71
CA HIS A 72 -8.58 -17.31 -29.39
C HIS A 72 -7.42 -17.88 -28.56
N ASP A 73 -7.06 -17.20 -27.47
CA ASP A 73 -5.88 -17.49 -26.65
C ASP A 73 -5.91 -18.86 -25.96
N VAL A 74 -7.02 -19.23 -25.32
CA VAL A 74 -7.15 -20.57 -24.69
C VAL A 74 -7.00 -21.68 -25.71
N ILE A 75 -7.73 -21.63 -26.84
CA ILE A 75 -7.63 -22.65 -27.90
C ILE A 75 -6.19 -22.76 -28.43
N ALA A 76 -5.50 -21.62 -28.61
CA ALA A 76 -4.10 -21.63 -29.04
C ALA A 76 -3.19 -22.37 -28.06
N PHE A 77 -3.35 -22.12 -26.76
CA PHE A 77 -2.63 -22.83 -25.72
C PHE A 77 -2.97 -24.34 -25.68
N LEU A 78 -4.25 -24.71 -25.73
CA LEU A 78 -4.67 -26.12 -25.75
C LEU A 78 -4.08 -26.88 -26.95
N THR A 79 -4.10 -26.25 -28.13
CA THR A 79 -3.53 -26.81 -29.37
C THR A 79 -2.03 -27.03 -29.20
N TRP A 80 -1.31 -26.04 -28.67
CA TRP A 80 0.12 -26.15 -28.43
C TRP A 80 0.46 -27.27 -27.44
N VAL A 81 -0.27 -27.41 -26.33
CA VAL A 81 -0.07 -28.52 -25.38
C VAL A 81 -0.33 -29.87 -26.02
N ALA A 82 -1.37 -29.99 -26.85
CA ALA A 82 -1.67 -31.23 -27.57
C ALA A 82 -0.53 -31.66 -28.52
N GLU A 83 0.16 -30.72 -29.16
CA GLU A 83 1.35 -30.99 -29.97
C GLU A 83 2.52 -31.55 -29.14
N GLN A 84 2.60 -31.22 -27.84
CA GLN A 84 3.67 -31.69 -26.96
C GLN A 84 3.35 -33.03 -26.28
N VAL A 85 2.09 -33.25 -25.90
CA VAL A 85 1.66 -34.40 -25.10
C VAL A 85 1.21 -35.57 -25.96
N GLY A 86 0.54 -35.31 -27.10
CA GLY A 86 -0.04 -36.34 -27.96
C GLY A 86 -1.55 -36.52 -27.78
N ASP A 87 -2.07 -37.66 -28.26
CA ASP A 87 -3.51 -37.94 -28.38
C ASP A 87 -4.27 -37.90 -27.04
N GLU A 88 -3.57 -38.12 -25.93
CA GLU A 88 -4.07 -38.05 -24.57
C GLU A 88 -4.54 -36.64 -24.18
N ALA A 89 -3.95 -35.59 -24.75
CA ALA A 89 -4.30 -34.20 -24.47
C ALA A 89 -5.69 -33.79 -24.97
N ARG A 90 -6.35 -34.61 -25.81
CA ARG A 90 -7.72 -34.33 -26.29
C ARG A 90 -8.77 -34.21 -25.18
N PHE A 91 -8.45 -34.73 -23.98
CA PHE A 91 -9.30 -34.68 -22.80
C PHE A 91 -9.04 -33.45 -21.92
N MET A 92 -7.99 -32.68 -22.21
CA MET A 92 -7.75 -31.40 -21.56
C MET A 92 -8.88 -30.43 -21.92
N HIS A 93 -9.30 -29.58 -20.97
CA HIS A 93 -10.44 -28.68 -21.11
C HIS A 93 -11.82 -29.34 -21.27
N GLN A 94 -11.95 -30.66 -21.04
CA GLN A 94 -13.22 -31.38 -21.20
C GLN A 94 -14.29 -30.86 -20.22
N GLY A 95 -15.37 -30.29 -20.76
CA GLY A 95 -16.51 -29.78 -19.98
C GLY A 95 -16.34 -28.35 -19.43
N MET A 96 -15.14 -27.79 -19.57
CA MET A 96 -14.80 -26.43 -19.13
C MET A 96 -15.16 -25.38 -20.19
N THR A 97 -15.13 -24.11 -19.77
CA THR A 97 -15.14 -22.94 -20.66
C THR A 97 -13.86 -22.13 -20.47
N SER A 98 -13.51 -21.27 -21.45
CA SER A 98 -12.32 -20.43 -21.42
C SER A 98 -12.15 -19.66 -20.10
N SER A 99 -13.23 -19.10 -19.55
CA SER A 99 -13.17 -18.32 -18.30
C SER A 99 -12.92 -19.15 -17.04
N ASP A 100 -13.22 -20.45 -17.03
CA ASP A 100 -12.86 -21.32 -15.90
C ASP A 100 -11.32 -21.29 -15.69
N VAL A 101 -10.57 -21.24 -16.79
CA VAL A 101 -9.10 -21.14 -16.80
C VAL A 101 -8.64 -19.70 -16.60
N LEU A 102 -9.19 -18.75 -17.36
CA LEU A 102 -8.74 -17.35 -17.36
C LEU A 102 -8.92 -16.68 -15.99
N ASP A 103 -10.08 -16.83 -15.36
CA ASP A 103 -10.39 -16.15 -14.10
C ASP A 103 -9.72 -16.84 -12.91
N THR A 104 -9.67 -18.18 -12.91
CA THR A 104 -8.89 -18.93 -11.91
C THR A 104 -7.41 -18.58 -12.01
N CYS A 105 -6.87 -18.43 -13.23
CA CYS A 105 -5.50 -17.97 -13.44
C CYS A 105 -5.26 -16.56 -12.88
N LEU A 106 -6.14 -15.62 -13.21
CA LEU A 106 -6.03 -14.24 -12.72
C LEU A 106 -6.08 -14.21 -11.18
N SER A 107 -6.96 -15.01 -10.57
CA SER A 107 -7.07 -15.13 -9.11
C SER A 107 -5.77 -15.67 -8.49
N VAL A 108 -5.14 -16.68 -9.10
CA VAL A 108 -3.81 -17.17 -8.67
C VAL A 108 -2.75 -16.07 -8.80
N GLN A 109 -2.71 -15.34 -9.91
CA GLN A 109 -1.74 -14.26 -10.11
C GLN A 109 -1.91 -13.13 -9.09
N LEU A 110 -3.16 -12.69 -8.85
CA LEU A 110 -3.48 -11.62 -7.90
C LEU A 110 -3.23 -12.06 -6.45
N ALA A 111 -3.55 -13.30 -6.09
CA ALA A 111 -3.25 -13.85 -4.76
C ALA A 111 -1.74 -13.91 -4.51
N ARG A 112 -0.95 -14.44 -5.47
CA ARG A 112 0.52 -14.48 -5.38
C ARG A 112 1.13 -13.07 -5.35
N ALA A 113 0.59 -12.13 -6.12
CA ALA A 113 1.01 -10.73 -6.08
C ALA A 113 0.71 -10.09 -4.71
N ALA A 114 -0.46 -10.38 -4.14
CA ALA A 114 -0.82 -9.90 -2.82
C ALA A 114 0.11 -10.44 -1.72
N ASP A 115 0.54 -11.70 -1.83
CA ASP A 115 1.50 -12.30 -0.89
C ASP A 115 2.85 -11.53 -0.90
N LEU A 116 3.34 -11.13 -2.08
CA LEU A 116 4.54 -10.26 -2.19
C LEU A 116 4.29 -8.87 -1.59
N LEU A 117 3.15 -8.26 -1.88
CA LEU A 117 2.79 -6.94 -1.35
C LEU A 117 2.62 -6.94 0.17
N ILE A 118 2.09 -8.02 0.76
CA ILE A 118 1.99 -8.20 2.21
C ILE A 118 3.40 -8.24 2.82
N ALA A 119 4.32 -9.01 2.23
CA ALA A 119 5.71 -9.07 2.69
C ALA A 119 6.41 -7.71 2.60
N ASP A 120 6.15 -6.92 1.55
CA ASP A 120 6.68 -5.57 1.43
C ASP A 120 6.12 -4.60 2.47
N ILE A 121 4.83 -4.71 2.81
CA ILE A 121 4.24 -3.93 3.91
C ILE A 121 4.86 -4.35 5.25
N ASP A 122 5.11 -5.64 5.47
CA ASP A 122 5.77 -6.13 6.68
C ASP A 122 7.19 -5.57 6.84
N ALA A 123 7.96 -5.52 5.75
CA ALA A 123 9.26 -4.87 5.73
C ALA A 123 9.18 -3.37 6.07
N LEU A 124 8.20 -2.66 5.50
CA LEU A 124 7.96 -1.25 5.81
C LEU A 124 7.58 -1.03 7.29
N LEU A 125 6.70 -1.88 7.83
CA LEU A 125 6.26 -1.81 9.22
C LEU A 125 7.44 -2.03 10.19
N ALA A 126 8.32 -2.98 9.90
CA ALA A 126 9.52 -3.21 10.70
C ALA A 126 10.43 -1.97 10.74
N VAL A 127 10.63 -1.31 9.59
CA VAL A 127 11.39 -0.06 9.50
C VAL A 127 10.71 1.07 10.26
N LEU A 128 9.40 1.28 10.06
CA LEU A 128 8.64 2.33 10.74
C LEU A 128 8.64 2.15 12.27
N LYS A 129 8.46 0.92 12.78
CA LYS A 129 8.53 0.60 14.22
C LYS A 129 9.89 0.96 14.79
N ARG A 130 10.98 0.52 14.13
CA ARG A 130 12.34 0.83 14.57
C ARG A 130 12.62 2.34 14.59
N ARG A 131 12.32 3.06 13.50
CA ARG A 131 12.55 4.51 13.41
C ARG A 131 11.66 5.30 14.38
N ALA A 132 10.43 4.84 14.63
CA ALA A 132 9.54 5.44 15.63
C ALA A 132 10.11 5.32 17.05
N ILE A 133 10.66 4.15 17.41
CA ILE A 133 11.31 3.92 18.70
C ILE A 133 12.58 4.76 18.83
N GLU A 134 13.42 4.80 17.79
CA GLU A 134 14.64 5.62 17.73
C GLU A 134 14.35 7.09 18.05
N HIS A 135 13.26 7.64 17.50
CA HIS A 135 12.87 9.03 17.67
C HIS A 135 11.71 9.25 18.64
N LYS A 136 11.44 8.28 19.54
CA LYS A 136 10.28 8.27 20.44
C LYS A 136 10.08 9.59 21.16
N LEU A 137 11.17 10.14 21.71
CA LEU A 137 11.19 11.39 22.47
C LEU A 137 11.89 12.54 21.75
N THR A 138 12.15 12.44 20.45
CA THR A 138 12.73 13.57 19.67
C THR A 138 11.67 14.65 19.48
N PRO A 139 11.75 15.82 20.13
CA PRO A 139 10.72 16.84 20.04
C PRO A 139 10.72 17.48 18.65
N THR A 140 9.52 17.78 18.14
CA THR A 140 9.33 18.58 16.93
C THR A 140 8.02 19.34 17.02
N ILE A 141 7.88 20.40 16.23
CA ILE A 141 6.67 21.19 16.23
C ILE A 141 5.55 20.49 15.45
N GLY A 142 4.41 20.30 16.10
CA GLY A 142 3.16 19.90 15.44
C GLY A 142 2.69 21.01 14.51
N ARG A 143 2.11 20.63 13.38
CA ARG A 143 1.63 21.57 12.36
C ARG A 143 0.20 21.27 11.96
N SER A 144 -0.68 22.25 12.12
CA SER A 144 -2.05 22.25 11.59
C SER A 144 -2.16 23.37 10.56
N HIS A 145 -2.73 23.10 9.38
CA HIS A 145 -2.77 24.06 8.26
C HIS A 145 -1.38 24.55 7.80
N GLY A 146 -0.32 23.79 8.11
CA GLY A 146 1.07 24.20 7.86
C GLY A 146 1.63 25.22 8.87
N ILE A 147 0.88 25.57 9.91
CA ILE A 147 1.24 26.54 10.94
C ILE A 147 1.64 25.80 12.23
N HIS A 148 2.59 26.36 12.99
CA HIS A 148 2.99 25.81 14.29
C HIS A 148 1.78 25.75 15.24
N ALA A 149 1.55 24.56 15.81
CA ALA A 149 0.55 24.31 16.83
C ALA A 149 1.25 24.03 18.16
N GLU A 150 1.12 22.82 18.70
CA GLU A 150 1.82 22.37 19.91
C GLU A 150 3.01 21.44 19.59
N PRO A 151 4.00 21.34 20.48
CA PRO A 151 5.04 20.31 20.40
C PRO A 151 4.48 18.89 20.32
N VAL A 152 5.10 18.06 19.49
CA VAL A 152 4.90 16.61 19.39
C VAL A 152 6.27 15.92 19.36
N THR A 153 6.33 14.61 19.11
CA THR A 153 7.60 13.94 18.81
C THR A 153 7.65 13.43 17.37
N PHE A 154 8.85 13.35 16.81
CA PHE A 154 9.05 12.73 15.51
C PHE A 154 8.69 11.23 15.55
N GLY A 155 8.97 10.56 16.67
CA GLY A 155 8.53 9.18 16.91
C GLY A 155 7.02 9.01 16.83
N LEU A 156 6.22 9.95 17.36
CA LEU A 156 4.75 9.90 17.23
C LEU A 156 4.28 10.04 15.78
N LYS A 157 4.93 10.90 14.97
CA LYS A 157 4.63 11.01 13.53
C LYS A 157 4.89 9.69 12.80
N LEU A 158 5.96 8.98 13.17
CA LEU A 158 6.28 7.66 12.61
C LEU A 158 5.35 6.55 13.14
N ALA A 159 4.95 6.61 14.41
CA ALA A 159 3.96 5.69 14.99
C ALA A 159 2.59 5.84 14.31
N GLN A 160 2.20 7.06 13.93
CA GLN A 160 1.01 7.31 13.12
C GLN A 160 1.11 6.61 11.76
N ALA A 161 2.26 6.73 11.08
CA ALA A 161 2.49 6.04 9.82
C ALA A 161 2.45 4.51 9.99
N TYR A 162 3.08 3.98 11.04
CA TYR A 162 3.02 2.54 11.36
C TYR A 162 1.56 2.08 11.52
N ALA A 163 0.78 2.75 12.37
CA ALA A 163 -0.61 2.36 12.62
C ALA A 163 -1.48 2.43 11.35
N GLU A 164 -1.17 3.32 10.42
CA GLU A 164 -1.83 3.40 9.12
C GLU A 164 -1.49 2.22 8.22
N PHE A 165 -0.20 1.88 8.10
CA PHE A 165 0.23 0.74 7.29
C PHE A 165 -0.19 -0.60 7.90
N ASP A 166 -0.32 -0.69 9.22
CA ASP A 166 -0.85 -1.88 9.91
C ASP A 166 -2.32 -2.15 9.55
N ARG A 167 -3.16 -1.10 9.55
CA ARG A 167 -4.53 -1.20 9.03
C ARG A 167 -4.56 -1.59 7.55
N ASN A 168 -3.65 -1.05 6.75
CA ASN A 168 -3.53 -1.38 5.34
C ASN A 168 -3.11 -2.84 5.10
N ARG A 169 -2.21 -3.37 5.94
CA ARG A 169 -1.86 -4.78 5.93
C ARG A 169 -3.09 -5.65 6.17
N ALA A 170 -3.88 -5.35 7.21
CA ALA A 170 -5.10 -6.09 7.50
C ALA A 170 -6.11 -6.05 6.34
N ARG A 171 -6.25 -4.90 5.68
CA ARG A 171 -7.09 -4.77 4.47
C ARG A 171 -6.56 -5.61 3.31
N LEU A 172 -5.25 -5.61 3.08
CA LEU A 172 -4.64 -6.39 2.00
C LEU A 172 -4.75 -7.90 2.25
N VAL A 173 -4.59 -8.36 3.49
CA VAL A 173 -4.82 -9.76 3.86
C VAL A 173 -6.26 -10.17 3.57
N ALA A 174 -7.24 -9.31 3.89
CA ALA A 174 -8.65 -9.57 3.56
C ALA A 174 -8.88 -9.59 2.04
N ALA A 175 -8.33 -8.62 1.30
CA ALA A 175 -8.42 -8.59 -0.16
C ALA A 175 -7.74 -9.79 -0.85
N ARG A 176 -6.61 -10.25 -0.30
CA ARG A 176 -5.91 -11.47 -0.75
C ARG A 176 -6.78 -12.71 -0.56
N ALA A 177 -7.44 -12.82 0.59
CA ALA A 177 -8.35 -13.93 0.87
C ALA A 177 -9.57 -13.91 -0.06
N ASP A 178 -10.13 -12.74 -0.32
CA ASP A 178 -11.30 -12.56 -1.18
C ASP A 178 -11.03 -12.84 -2.67
N ILE A 179 -9.88 -12.37 -3.18
CA ILE A 179 -9.49 -12.58 -4.59
C ILE A 179 -8.95 -13.99 -4.86
N ALA A 180 -8.55 -14.73 -3.81
CA ALA A 180 -8.09 -16.12 -3.92
C ALA A 180 -9.28 -17.07 -4.09
N THR A 181 -10.02 -16.89 -5.18
CA THR A 181 -11.27 -17.60 -5.50
C THR A 181 -11.13 -18.37 -6.82
N CYS A 182 -11.76 -19.52 -6.91
CA CYS A 182 -11.79 -20.39 -8.08
C CYS A 182 -13.23 -20.53 -8.56
N ALA A 183 -13.41 -20.52 -9.88
CA ALA A 183 -14.65 -20.93 -10.53
C ALA A 183 -14.32 -21.86 -11.70
N VAL A 184 -14.81 -23.10 -11.63
CA VAL A 184 -14.74 -24.10 -12.71
C VAL A 184 -16.13 -24.70 -12.87
N SER A 185 -16.98 -23.95 -13.54
CA SER A 185 -18.45 -24.13 -13.51
C SER A 185 -19.09 -24.17 -14.90
N GLY A 186 -18.25 -24.02 -15.94
CA GLY A 186 -18.63 -24.13 -17.34
C GLY A 186 -19.32 -22.88 -17.88
N ALA A 187 -20.00 -23.03 -19.00
CA ALA A 187 -20.42 -21.93 -19.86
C ALA A 187 -21.36 -20.88 -19.21
N VAL A 188 -22.08 -21.19 -18.14
CA VAL A 188 -23.01 -20.23 -17.49
C VAL A 188 -23.10 -20.45 -15.98
N GLY A 189 -22.10 -21.09 -15.36
CA GLY A 189 -22.09 -21.28 -13.90
C GLY A 189 -23.04 -22.35 -13.37
N THR A 190 -23.50 -23.28 -14.22
CA THR A 190 -24.54 -24.27 -13.86
C THR A 190 -24.02 -25.68 -13.66
N PHE A 191 -22.72 -25.92 -13.89
CA PHE A 191 -22.11 -27.27 -13.81
C PHE A 191 -22.72 -28.28 -14.79
N ALA A 192 -23.44 -27.82 -15.83
CA ALA A 192 -24.15 -28.71 -16.76
C ALA A 192 -23.23 -29.70 -17.49
N ASN A 193 -21.98 -29.32 -17.73
CA ASN A 193 -20.99 -30.11 -18.47
C ASN A 193 -19.75 -30.46 -17.64
N ILE A 194 -19.72 -30.09 -16.35
CA ILE A 194 -18.56 -30.32 -15.47
C ILE A 194 -19.03 -30.53 -14.03
N ASP A 195 -18.60 -31.61 -13.40
CA ASP A 195 -19.00 -31.94 -12.03
C ASP A 195 -18.39 -30.94 -11.02
N PRO A 196 -19.15 -30.42 -10.04
CA PRO A 196 -18.62 -29.51 -9.01
C PRO A 196 -17.43 -30.07 -8.22
N ALA A 197 -17.25 -31.40 -8.15
CA ALA A 197 -16.07 -32.00 -7.53
C ALA A 197 -14.76 -31.65 -8.27
N VAL A 198 -14.83 -31.32 -9.56
CA VAL A 198 -13.68 -30.86 -10.35
C VAL A 198 -13.22 -29.48 -9.87
N GLU A 199 -14.15 -28.53 -9.71
CA GLU A 199 -13.86 -27.22 -9.13
C GLU A 199 -13.27 -27.34 -7.73
N ALA A 200 -13.87 -28.17 -6.87
CA ALA A 200 -13.39 -28.39 -5.52
C ALA A 200 -11.96 -28.96 -5.50
N HIS A 201 -11.63 -29.86 -6.44
CA HIS A 201 -10.28 -30.39 -6.58
C HIS A 201 -9.28 -29.30 -7.02
N VAL A 202 -9.59 -28.55 -8.08
CA VAL A 202 -8.74 -27.47 -8.60
C VAL A 202 -8.50 -26.41 -7.52
N ALA A 203 -9.57 -25.95 -6.85
CA ALA A 203 -9.49 -24.96 -5.78
C ALA A 203 -8.57 -25.43 -4.63
N ALA A 204 -8.73 -26.68 -4.18
CA ALA A 204 -7.89 -27.25 -3.13
C ALA A 204 -6.41 -27.36 -3.53
N LYS A 205 -6.12 -27.76 -4.77
CA LYS A 205 -4.73 -27.89 -5.28
C LYS A 205 -4.02 -26.55 -5.42
N LEU A 206 -4.76 -25.51 -5.80
CA LEU A 206 -4.22 -24.16 -6.02
C LEU A 206 -4.33 -23.25 -4.78
N GLY A 207 -4.90 -23.74 -3.67
CA GLY A 207 -5.07 -22.97 -2.44
C GLY A 207 -6.06 -21.82 -2.57
N LEU A 208 -7.14 -22.04 -3.32
CA LEU A 208 -8.21 -21.10 -3.59
C LEU A 208 -9.49 -21.51 -2.85
N SER A 209 -10.35 -20.54 -2.56
CA SER A 209 -11.72 -20.77 -2.12
C SER A 209 -12.64 -21.00 -3.32
N ILE A 210 -13.72 -21.73 -3.16
CA ILE A 210 -14.71 -21.94 -4.22
C ILE A 210 -15.65 -20.72 -4.28
N GLU A 211 -15.94 -20.21 -5.47
CA GLU A 211 -17.00 -19.23 -5.68
C GLU A 211 -18.38 -19.87 -5.37
N PRO A 212 -19.16 -19.36 -4.41
CA PRO A 212 -20.44 -19.98 -4.06
C PRO A 212 -21.43 -20.04 -5.22
N VAL A 213 -21.46 -19.00 -6.07
CA VAL A 213 -22.27 -18.95 -7.30
C VAL A 213 -21.51 -18.11 -8.33
N SER A 214 -20.96 -18.77 -9.34
CA SER A 214 -20.38 -18.11 -10.52
C SER A 214 -21.42 -17.93 -11.62
N THR A 215 -21.13 -17.04 -12.56
CA THR A 215 -21.76 -17.08 -13.88
C THR A 215 -20.81 -17.79 -14.85
N GLN A 216 -20.58 -17.29 -16.07
CA GLN A 216 -19.43 -17.78 -16.84
C GLN A 216 -18.10 -17.25 -16.28
N VAL A 217 -18.13 -16.40 -15.26
CA VAL A 217 -16.96 -15.70 -14.72
C VAL A 217 -17.03 -15.57 -13.20
N ILE A 218 -15.87 -15.35 -12.57
CA ILE A 218 -15.79 -14.90 -11.17
C ILE A 218 -16.36 -13.47 -11.09
N PRO A 219 -17.20 -13.15 -10.10
CA PRO A 219 -17.82 -11.83 -10.03
C PRO A 219 -16.78 -10.72 -9.80
N ARG A 220 -16.93 -9.61 -10.53
CA ARG A 220 -15.90 -8.55 -10.62
C ARG A 220 -15.88 -7.61 -9.40
N ASP A 221 -16.83 -7.70 -8.48
CA ASP A 221 -16.80 -6.98 -7.20
C ASP A 221 -15.60 -7.39 -6.33
N ARG A 222 -15.20 -8.67 -6.38
CA ARG A 222 -13.95 -9.17 -5.75
C ARG A 222 -12.72 -8.44 -6.26
N HIS A 223 -12.63 -8.29 -7.58
CA HIS A 223 -11.54 -7.57 -8.26
C HIS A 223 -11.57 -6.08 -7.90
N ALA A 224 -12.75 -5.47 -7.91
CA ALA A 224 -12.92 -4.08 -7.51
C ALA A 224 -12.47 -3.82 -6.05
N MET A 225 -12.83 -4.70 -5.11
CA MET A 225 -12.35 -4.64 -3.72
C MET A 225 -10.82 -4.75 -3.64
N PHE A 226 -10.23 -5.67 -4.41
CA PHE A 226 -8.79 -5.85 -4.49
C PHE A 226 -8.08 -4.56 -4.94
N PHE A 227 -8.46 -4.01 -6.10
CA PHE A 227 -7.84 -2.80 -6.64
C PHE A 227 -8.14 -1.56 -5.80
N ALA A 228 -9.33 -1.45 -5.21
CA ALA A 228 -9.64 -0.38 -4.25
C ALA A 228 -8.71 -0.42 -3.04
N THR A 229 -8.42 -1.61 -2.51
CA THR A 229 -7.46 -1.81 -1.42
C THR A 229 -6.07 -1.34 -1.82
N LEU A 230 -5.60 -1.67 -3.03
CA LEU A 230 -4.32 -1.17 -3.56
C LEU A 230 -4.31 0.36 -3.65
N GLY A 231 -5.42 0.98 -4.09
CA GLY A 231 -5.58 2.43 -4.14
C GLY A 231 -5.49 3.10 -2.75
N VAL A 232 -6.03 2.47 -1.71
CA VAL A 232 -5.92 2.96 -0.33
C VAL A 232 -4.47 2.90 0.15
N ILE A 233 -3.76 1.79 -0.09
CA ILE A 233 -2.34 1.65 0.27
C ILE A 233 -1.49 2.72 -0.44
N ALA A 234 -1.72 2.93 -1.73
CA ALA A 234 -1.07 3.97 -2.52
C ALA A 234 -1.30 5.38 -1.95
N SER A 235 -2.51 5.65 -1.43
CA SER A 235 -2.85 6.93 -0.78
C SER A 235 -2.02 7.15 0.49
N SER A 236 -1.82 6.11 1.30
CA SER A 236 -0.96 6.15 2.49
C SER A 236 0.52 6.36 2.14
N ILE A 237 1.00 5.77 1.04
CA ILE A 237 2.34 6.04 0.50
C ILE A 237 2.49 7.52 0.16
N GLU A 238 1.55 8.11 -0.57
CA GLU A 238 1.62 9.53 -0.95
C GLU A 238 1.54 10.46 0.26
N ARG A 239 0.71 10.13 1.28
CA ARG A 239 0.64 10.93 2.51
C ARG A 239 2.00 10.99 3.22
N LEU A 240 2.65 9.84 3.43
CA LEU A 240 3.95 9.78 4.09
C LEU A 240 5.04 10.44 3.23
N ALA A 241 5.03 10.20 1.92
CA ALA A 241 5.93 10.85 0.98
C ALA A 241 5.78 12.39 1.00
N THR A 242 4.55 12.89 1.09
CA THR A 242 4.26 14.33 1.16
C THR A 242 4.78 14.95 2.46
N GLU A 243 4.65 14.27 3.61
CA GLU A 243 5.25 14.72 4.87
C GLU A 243 6.77 14.89 4.72
N ILE A 244 7.47 13.89 4.16
CA ILE A 244 8.93 13.96 3.96
C ILE A 244 9.31 15.15 3.07
N ARG A 245 8.57 15.37 1.99
CA ARG A 245 8.77 16.53 1.09
C ARG A 245 8.62 17.86 1.84
N HIS A 246 7.63 17.95 2.74
CA HIS A 246 7.45 19.14 3.58
C HIS A 246 8.56 19.30 4.62
N LEU A 247 9.06 18.22 5.20
CA LEU A 247 10.15 18.29 6.19
C LEU A 247 11.51 18.60 5.56
N GLN A 248 11.70 18.27 4.29
CA GLN A 248 12.95 18.51 3.54
C GLN A 248 13.03 19.89 2.88
N ARG A 249 11.95 20.69 2.89
CA ARG A 249 12.00 22.05 2.33
C ARG A 249 13.07 22.90 3.04
N THR A 250 13.69 23.81 2.30
CA THR A 250 14.81 24.63 2.76
C THR A 250 14.51 25.38 4.07
N GLU A 251 13.29 25.88 4.24
CA GLU A 251 12.89 26.65 5.42
C GLU A 251 12.61 25.79 6.67
N VAL A 252 12.53 24.47 6.51
CA VAL A 252 12.22 23.51 7.59
C VAL A 252 13.44 22.62 7.88
N LEU A 253 13.86 21.83 6.90
CA LEU A 253 15.02 20.92 6.98
C LEU A 253 15.08 20.09 8.28
N GLU A 254 13.95 19.50 8.66
CA GLU A 254 13.83 18.62 9.82
C GLU A 254 14.15 17.16 9.48
N ALA A 255 13.94 16.77 8.21
CA ALA A 255 14.33 15.47 7.68
C ALA A 255 14.78 15.60 6.23
N GLU A 256 15.58 14.65 5.74
CA GLU A 256 16.09 14.64 4.36
C GLU A 256 16.24 13.21 3.85
N GLU A 257 15.82 12.95 2.61
CA GLU A 257 16.14 11.72 1.90
C GLU A 257 17.65 11.49 1.86
N TYR A 258 18.09 10.25 2.12
CA TYR A 258 19.51 9.93 2.08
C TYR A 258 20.11 10.26 0.71
N PHE A 259 21.17 11.07 0.71
CA PHE A 259 21.90 11.47 -0.47
C PHE A 259 23.22 10.71 -0.56
N ALA A 260 23.30 9.76 -1.50
CA ALA A 260 24.43 8.84 -1.58
C ALA A 260 25.73 9.53 -2.07
N PRO A 261 26.92 9.04 -1.66
CA PRO A 261 28.18 9.50 -2.23
C PRO A 261 28.18 9.39 -3.77
N GLY A 262 28.52 10.49 -4.45
CA GLY A 262 28.51 10.56 -5.92
C GLY A 262 27.14 10.87 -6.56
N GLN A 263 26.04 10.89 -5.79
CA GLN A 263 24.75 11.35 -6.29
C GLN A 263 24.84 12.84 -6.69
N LYS A 264 24.23 13.20 -7.82
CA LYS A 264 24.09 14.60 -8.25
C LYS A 264 22.63 14.99 -8.12
N GLY A 265 22.34 16.02 -7.33
CA GLY A 265 20.95 16.45 -7.07
C GLY A 265 20.40 17.43 -8.11
N SER A 266 21.26 18.03 -8.94
CA SER A 266 20.91 18.89 -10.06
C SER A 266 22.04 18.92 -11.08
N SER A 267 21.72 19.15 -12.35
CA SER A 267 22.70 19.37 -13.43
C SER A 267 23.41 20.74 -13.32
N ALA A 268 22.76 21.73 -12.71
CA ALA A 268 23.24 23.12 -12.68
C ALA A 268 23.57 23.66 -11.28
N MET A 269 23.09 23.01 -10.21
CA MET A 269 23.19 23.52 -8.84
C MET A 269 23.81 22.47 -7.90
N PRO A 270 25.13 22.52 -7.64
CA PRO A 270 25.83 21.50 -6.85
C PRO A 270 25.33 21.30 -5.41
N HIS A 271 24.70 22.33 -4.83
CA HIS A 271 24.16 22.28 -3.46
C HIS A 271 22.76 21.66 -3.36
N LYS A 272 22.06 21.44 -4.49
CA LYS A 272 20.64 21.10 -4.50
C LYS A 272 20.41 19.67 -4.02
N ARG A 273 19.63 19.50 -2.95
CA ARG A 273 19.16 18.19 -2.44
C ARG A 273 17.65 18.12 -2.55
N ASN A 274 17.15 17.26 -3.43
CA ASN A 274 15.72 17.16 -3.75
C ASN A 274 15.12 15.87 -3.20
N PRO A 275 13.86 15.90 -2.73
CA PRO A 275 13.13 14.72 -2.30
C PRO A 275 12.58 13.91 -3.50
N VAL A 276 13.45 13.52 -4.45
CA VAL A 276 13.02 12.93 -5.73
C VAL A 276 12.40 11.53 -5.57
N LEU A 277 12.77 10.80 -4.52
CA LEU A 277 12.22 9.46 -4.29
C LEU A 277 10.76 9.57 -3.83
N THR A 278 10.46 10.48 -2.91
CA THR A 278 9.11 10.73 -2.40
C THR A 278 8.24 11.50 -3.40
N GLU A 279 8.82 12.37 -4.24
CA GLU A 279 8.13 12.91 -5.42
C GLU A 279 7.75 11.81 -6.42
N ASN A 280 8.65 10.86 -6.68
CA ASN A 280 8.33 9.71 -7.52
C ASN A 280 7.20 8.86 -6.91
N LEU A 281 7.27 8.55 -5.60
CA LEU A 281 6.22 7.81 -4.91
C LEU A 281 4.85 8.50 -5.01
N THR A 282 4.83 9.84 -4.92
CA THR A 282 3.63 10.66 -5.14
C THR A 282 3.03 10.41 -6.54
N GLY A 283 3.87 10.37 -7.59
CA GLY A 283 3.42 10.08 -8.95
C GLY A 283 2.91 8.66 -9.15
N LEU A 284 3.62 7.67 -8.62
CA LEU A 284 3.23 6.25 -8.70
C LEU A 284 1.91 5.99 -7.97
N ALA A 285 1.70 6.62 -6.82
CA ALA A 285 0.45 6.51 -6.07
C ALA A 285 -0.77 6.99 -6.86
N ARG A 286 -0.61 8.03 -7.70
CA ARG A 286 -1.68 8.52 -8.58
C ARG A 286 -2.06 7.50 -9.64
N MET A 287 -1.07 6.79 -10.20
CA MET A 287 -1.33 5.73 -11.18
C MET A 287 -2.12 4.58 -10.56
N VAL A 288 -1.67 4.07 -9.39
CA VAL A 288 -2.35 2.98 -8.69
C VAL A 288 -3.79 3.34 -8.35
N ARG A 289 -4.05 4.57 -7.87
CA ARG A 289 -5.43 5.04 -7.64
C ARG A 289 -6.25 5.17 -8.92
N GLY A 290 -5.62 5.56 -10.03
CA GLY A 290 -6.29 5.65 -11.34
C GLY A 290 -6.86 4.31 -11.82
N TYR A 291 -6.31 3.19 -11.35
CA TYR A 291 -6.81 1.85 -11.67
C TYR A 291 -8.03 1.41 -10.86
N VAL A 292 -8.42 2.15 -9.81
CA VAL A 292 -9.60 1.82 -8.99
C VAL A 292 -10.90 2.03 -9.77
N THR A 293 -11.03 3.17 -10.46
CA THR A 293 -12.24 3.50 -11.23
C THR A 293 -12.59 2.45 -12.28
N PRO A 294 -11.69 2.07 -13.20
CA PRO A 294 -12.02 1.05 -14.20
C PRO A 294 -12.29 -0.33 -13.56
N ALA A 295 -11.67 -0.66 -12.42
CA ALA A 295 -12.00 -1.88 -11.69
C ALA A 295 -13.44 -1.88 -11.14
N LEU A 296 -13.92 -0.72 -10.66
CA LEU A 296 -15.32 -0.56 -10.22
C LEU A 296 -16.29 -0.60 -11.42
N GLU A 297 -15.91 -0.03 -12.55
CA GLU A 297 -16.71 -0.06 -13.78
C GLU A 297 -16.85 -1.48 -14.36
N ASN A 298 -15.85 -2.34 -14.18
CA ASN A 298 -15.88 -3.75 -14.58
C ASN A 298 -16.93 -4.60 -13.84
N VAL A 299 -17.55 -4.12 -12.76
CA VAL A 299 -18.50 -4.90 -11.95
C VAL A 299 -19.82 -5.16 -12.69
N ALA A 300 -20.30 -4.19 -13.48
CA ALA A 300 -21.62 -4.21 -14.10
C ALA A 300 -21.65 -4.97 -15.44
N LEU A 301 -21.18 -6.22 -15.44
CA LEU A 301 -21.22 -7.09 -16.62
C LEU A 301 -22.65 -7.49 -16.99
N TRP A 302 -22.88 -7.79 -18.27
CA TRP A 302 -24.20 -8.14 -18.78
C TRP A 302 -24.49 -9.64 -18.67
N HIS A 303 -25.64 -9.98 -18.09
CA HIS A 303 -26.12 -11.37 -17.94
C HIS A 303 -25.03 -12.27 -17.31
N GLU A 304 -24.78 -13.45 -17.88
CA GLU A 304 -23.78 -14.38 -17.35
C GLU A 304 -22.34 -13.99 -17.70
N ARG A 305 -22.13 -13.07 -18.67
CA ARG A 305 -20.95 -12.20 -18.81
C ARG A 305 -21.00 -11.36 -20.10
N ASP A 306 -20.19 -10.31 -20.12
CA ASP A 306 -19.51 -9.81 -21.32
C ASP A 306 -17.99 -9.75 -21.04
N ILE A 307 -17.17 -9.54 -22.07
CA ILE A 307 -15.69 -9.61 -21.97
C ILE A 307 -15.01 -8.25 -21.84
N SER A 308 -15.77 -7.16 -21.63
CA SER A 308 -15.20 -5.80 -21.55
C SER A 308 -14.10 -5.68 -20.49
N HIS A 309 -14.31 -6.32 -19.34
CA HIS A 309 -13.37 -6.38 -18.21
C HIS A 309 -11.98 -6.91 -18.58
N SER A 310 -11.89 -7.86 -19.52
CA SER A 310 -10.62 -8.55 -19.82
C SER A 310 -9.57 -7.60 -20.37
N SER A 311 -10.00 -6.69 -21.26
CA SER A 311 -9.11 -5.67 -21.82
C SER A 311 -8.56 -4.74 -20.75
N VAL A 312 -9.39 -4.36 -19.78
CA VAL A 312 -9.03 -3.50 -18.65
C VAL A 312 -8.08 -4.23 -17.70
N GLU A 313 -8.39 -5.46 -17.32
CA GLU A 313 -7.63 -6.31 -16.40
C GLU A 313 -6.22 -6.61 -16.92
N ARG A 314 -6.03 -6.70 -18.24
CA ARG A 314 -4.70 -6.81 -18.87
C ARG A 314 -3.81 -5.58 -18.64
N TYR A 315 -4.39 -4.40 -18.39
CA TYR A 315 -3.64 -3.23 -17.94
C TYR A 315 -3.53 -3.20 -16.42
N ILE A 316 -4.67 -3.18 -15.71
CA ILE A 316 -4.69 -2.87 -14.28
C ILE A 316 -4.06 -3.96 -13.41
N GLY A 317 -4.17 -5.24 -13.78
CA GLY A 317 -3.57 -6.36 -13.05
C GLY A 317 -2.05 -6.20 -12.88
N PRO A 318 -1.28 -6.26 -13.99
CA PRO A 318 0.16 -6.11 -13.92
C PRO A 318 0.56 -4.70 -13.47
N ASP A 319 -0.01 -3.63 -14.06
CA ASP A 319 0.52 -2.29 -13.80
C ASP A 319 0.23 -1.82 -12.37
N ALA A 320 -0.90 -2.17 -11.75
CA ALA A 320 -1.18 -1.80 -10.35
C ALA A 320 -0.27 -2.55 -9.37
N THR A 321 -0.16 -3.87 -9.52
CA THR A 321 0.61 -4.71 -8.58
C THR A 321 2.11 -4.45 -8.68
N ILE A 322 2.67 -4.38 -9.89
CA ILE A 322 4.08 -4.05 -10.13
C ILE A 322 4.43 -2.65 -9.62
N THR A 323 3.57 -1.66 -9.89
CA THR A 323 3.83 -0.28 -9.45
C THR A 323 3.80 -0.18 -7.92
N LEU A 324 2.84 -0.83 -7.26
CA LEU A 324 2.72 -0.78 -5.81
C LEU A 324 3.86 -1.52 -5.10
N ASP A 325 4.26 -2.69 -5.62
CA ASP A 325 5.41 -3.47 -5.15
C ASP A 325 6.69 -2.62 -5.16
N PHE A 326 6.98 -1.98 -6.29
CA PHE A 326 8.10 -1.06 -6.39
C PHE A 326 8.00 0.13 -5.43
N ALA A 327 6.80 0.70 -5.29
CA ALA A 327 6.56 1.85 -4.42
C ALA A 327 6.77 1.51 -2.94
N LEU A 328 6.32 0.34 -2.47
CA LEU A 328 6.51 -0.13 -1.10
C LEU A 328 7.98 -0.39 -0.79
N ALA A 329 8.72 -1.08 -1.66
CA ALA A 329 10.16 -1.28 -1.49
C ALA A 329 10.94 0.03 -1.47
N ARG A 330 10.60 0.96 -2.37
CA ARG A 330 11.23 2.30 -2.38
C ARG A 330 10.92 3.08 -1.11
N LEU A 331 9.66 3.11 -0.68
CA LEU A 331 9.28 3.79 0.55
C LEU A 331 10.00 3.19 1.77
N THR A 332 10.11 1.86 1.84
CA THR A 332 10.86 1.16 2.88
C THR A 332 12.32 1.64 2.91
N GLY A 333 12.99 1.68 1.76
CA GLY A 333 14.36 2.18 1.67
C GLY A 333 14.52 3.67 2.02
N VAL A 334 13.55 4.52 1.65
CA VAL A 334 13.50 5.93 2.05
C VAL A 334 13.40 6.04 3.56
N MET A 335 12.44 5.36 4.18
CA MET A 335 12.21 5.44 5.62
C MET A 335 13.36 4.85 6.42
N ASP A 336 13.99 3.79 5.93
CA ASP A 336 15.13 3.17 6.58
C ASP A 336 16.31 4.13 6.68
N LYS A 337 16.60 4.84 5.58
CA LYS A 337 17.78 5.70 5.46
C LYS A 337 17.50 7.18 5.72
N LEU A 338 16.26 7.57 6.01
CA LEU A 338 15.84 8.96 6.20
C LEU A 338 16.75 9.64 7.24
N LEU A 339 17.37 10.75 6.86
CA LEU A 339 18.16 11.57 7.78
C LEU A 339 17.19 12.43 8.60
N VAL A 340 17.40 12.48 9.92
CA VAL A 340 16.58 13.26 10.86
C VAL A 340 17.47 14.26 11.57
N TYR A 341 17.02 15.50 11.72
CA TYR A 341 17.82 16.59 12.29
C TYR A 341 17.19 17.15 13.59
N PRO A 342 17.38 16.50 14.75
CA PRO A 342 16.82 16.94 16.03
C PRO A 342 17.12 18.41 16.37
N ALA A 343 18.36 18.85 16.15
CA ALA A 343 18.76 20.24 16.41
C ALA A 343 18.00 21.26 15.52
N ARG A 344 17.60 20.87 14.30
CA ARG A 344 16.77 21.70 13.42
C ARG A 344 15.32 21.73 13.88
N MET A 345 14.78 20.58 14.32
CA MET A 345 13.43 20.50 14.89
C MET A 345 13.29 21.39 16.13
N GLU A 346 14.26 21.34 17.04
CA GLU A 346 14.30 22.18 18.23
C GLU A 346 14.38 23.67 17.86
N LYS A 347 15.28 24.03 16.94
CA LYS A 347 15.38 25.42 16.44
C LYS A 347 14.06 25.90 15.83
N ASN A 348 13.39 25.08 15.02
CA ASN A 348 12.14 25.45 14.38
C ASN A 348 11.01 25.63 15.39
N MET A 349 10.90 24.74 16.37
CA MET A 349 9.92 24.84 17.45
C MET A 349 10.06 26.17 18.22
N ASN A 350 11.30 26.60 18.46
CA ASN A 350 11.62 27.84 19.17
C ASN A 350 11.60 29.10 18.28
N LYS A 351 11.30 28.97 16.97
CA LYS A 351 11.41 30.07 15.99
C LYS A 351 10.59 31.31 16.37
N MET A 352 9.44 31.11 17.00
CA MET A 352 8.51 32.20 17.34
C MET A 352 8.50 32.47 18.86
N GLY A 353 9.67 32.60 19.49
CA GLY A 353 9.79 33.11 20.86
C GLY A 353 8.90 32.42 21.92
N GLY A 354 8.62 31.13 21.76
CA GLY A 354 7.77 30.37 22.69
C GLY A 354 6.26 30.51 22.50
N LEU A 355 5.78 31.09 21.38
CA LEU A 355 4.33 31.21 21.08
C LEU A 355 3.56 29.89 21.16
N VAL A 356 4.23 28.77 20.92
CA VAL A 356 3.67 27.41 20.99
C VAL A 356 3.16 27.02 22.38
N HIS A 357 3.57 27.74 23.43
CA HIS A 357 3.13 27.55 24.81
C HIS A 357 1.93 28.42 25.20
N SER A 358 1.45 29.30 24.32
CA SER A 358 0.40 30.27 24.61
C SER A 358 -0.89 29.64 25.16
N GLN A 359 -1.29 28.48 24.65
CA GLN A 359 -2.48 27.78 25.14
C GLN A 359 -2.34 27.31 26.59
N ARG A 360 -1.14 26.86 27.00
CA ARG A 360 -0.87 26.42 28.36
C ARG A 360 -1.05 27.57 29.36
N VAL A 361 -0.48 28.73 29.06
CA VAL A 361 -0.64 29.95 29.87
C VAL A 361 -2.09 30.39 29.95
N LEU A 362 -2.82 30.36 28.83
CA LEU A 362 -4.25 30.68 28.82
C LEU A 362 -5.02 29.77 29.78
N LEU A 363 -4.77 28.46 29.73
CA LEU A 363 -5.44 27.48 30.59
C LEU A 363 -5.07 27.69 32.06
N ALA A 364 -3.80 27.97 32.37
CA ALA A 364 -3.36 28.29 33.73
C ALA A 364 -4.09 29.53 34.28
N LEU A 365 -4.23 30.60 33.48
CA LEU A 365 -4.97 31.81 33.89
C LEU A 365 -6.44 31.49 34.20
N THR A 366 -7.07 30.66 33.37
CA THR A 366 -8.46 30.24 33.63
C THR A 366 -8.59 29.38 34.90
N GLN A 367 -7.59 28.55 35.20
CA GLN A 367 -7.57 27.75 36.44
C GLN A 367 -7.33 28.61 37.68
N ALA A 368 -6.57 29.71 37.54
CA ALA A 368 -6.37 30.71 38.58
C ALA A 368 -7.59 31.64 38.79
N GLY A 369 -8.69 31.44 38.04
CA GLY A 369 -9.96 32.15 38.22
C GLY A 369 -10.18 33.36 37.30
N VAL A 370 -9.28 33.62 36.34
CA VAL A 370 -9.48 34.65 35.32
C VAL A 370 -10.52 34.18 34.31
N SER A 371 -11.37 35.08 33.81
CA SER A 371 -12.34 34.75 32.76
C SER A 371 -11.61 34.25 31.51
N ARG A 372 -12.25 33.37 30.71
CA ARG A 372 -11.65 32.89 29.47
C ARG A 372 -11.36 34.02 28.48
N GLU A 373 -12.25 35.00 28.41
CA GLU A 373 -12.12 36.17 27.53
C GLU A 373 -10.92 37.03 27.94
N ASP A 374 -10.79 37.32 29.24
CA ASP A 374 -9.65 38.05 29.76
C ASP A 374 -8.35 37.26 29.60
N SER A 375 -8.34 35.96 29.91
CA SER A 375 -7.17 35.11 29.71
C SER A 375 -6.70 35.13 28.26
N TYR A 376 -7.63 35.06 27.32
CA TYR A 376 -7.33 35.14 25.89
C TYR A 376 -6.74 36.51 25.52
N ARG A 377 -7.38 37.61 25.95
CA ARG A 377 -6.91 38.98 25.72
C ARG A 377 -5.48 39.20 26.27
N LEU A 378 -5.22 38.73 27.49
CA LEU A 378 -3.94 38.86 28.18
C LEU A 378 -2.82 38.08 27.47
N VAL A 379 -3.08 36.84 27.06
CA VAL A 379 -2.09 36.05 26.32
C VAL A 379 -1.90 36.61 24.91
N GLN A 380 -2.98 36.94 24.21
CA GLN A 380 -2.94 37.44 22.84
C GLN A 380 -2.15 38.74 22.73
N ARG A 381 -2.35 39.72 23.62
CA ARG A 381 -1.62 41.00 23.54
C ARG A 381 -0.11 40.84 23.70
N ASN A 382 0.35 39.83 24.43
CA ASN A 382 1.77 39.53 24.60
C ASN A 382 2.29 38.67 23.43
N ALA A 383 1.50 37.70 22.98
CA ALA A 383 1.80 36.90 21.81
C ALA A 383 1.96 37.74 20.53
N MET A 384 1.11 38.75 20.33
CA MET A 384 1.19 39.64 19.16
C MET A 384 2.49 40.44 19.12
N LYS A 385 3.02 40.87 20.28
CA LYS A 385 4.33 41.53 20.34
C LYS A 385 5.46 40.59 19.87
N VAL A 386 5.42 39.32 20.27
CA VAL A 386 6.38 38.31 19.78
C VAL A 386 6.26 38.14 18.28
N TRP A 387 5.03 38.04 17.77
CA TRP A 387 4.75 37.90 16.34
C TRP A 387 5.27 39.10 15.52
N GLU A 388 4.95 40.32 15.94
CA GLU A 388 5.38 41.56 15.30
C GLU A 388 6.91 41.75 15.33
N SER A 389 7.57 41.14 16.32
CA SER A 389 9.04 41.12 16.43
C SER A 389 9.71 40.00 15.62
N ASP A 390 8.96 39.22 14.83
CA ASP A 390 9.44 38.03 14.12
C ASP A 390 10.16 37.02 15.05
N GLY A 391 9.58 36.81 16.24
CA GLY A 391 10.12 35.89 17.24
C GLY A 391 11.36 36.37 18.00
N ALA A 392 11.78 37.63 17.83
CA ALA A 392 12.92 38.19 18.56
C ALA A 392 12.63 38.42 20.05
N LEU A 393 11.36 38.67 20.41
CA LEU A 393 10.92 38.76 21.81
C LEU A 393 10.51 37.38 22.36
N SER A 394 10.67 37.20 23.66
CA SER A 394 10.27 36.00 24.39
C SER A 394 8.86 36.16 24.96
N LEU A 395 7.95 35.23 24.66
CA LEU A 395 6.61 35.22 25.24
C LEU A 395 6.68 35.10 26.77
N LEU A 396 7.57 34.25 27.28
CA LEU A 396 7.78 34.05 28.71
C LEU A 396 8.16 35.36 29.41
N ASP A 397 9.12 36.09 28.85
CA ASP A 397 9.59 37.36 29.45
C ASP A 397 8.50 38.43 29.40
N LEU A 398 7.74 38.50 28.30
CA LEU A 398 6.62 39.44 28.17
C LEU A 398 5.50 39.14 29.16
N LEU A 399 5.17 37.87 29.40
CA LEU A 399 4.17 37.46 30.38
C LEU A 399 4.62 37.77 31.81
N LYS A 400 5.89 37.51 32.14
CA LYS A 400 6.47 37.83 33.46
C LYS A 400 6.56 39.34 33.72
N ALA A 401 6.63 40.15 32.66
CA ALA A 401 6.65 41.60 32.77
C ALA A 401 5.23 42.23 32.75
N ASP A 402 4.18 41.45 32.53
CA ASP A 402 2.80 41.94 32.44
C ASP A 402 2.13 41.94 33.84
N PRO A 403 1.78 43.11 34.41
CA PRO A 403 1.20 43.18 35.75
C PRO A 403 -0.17 42.52 35.88
N GLU A 404 -0.99 42.50 34.84
CA GLU A 404 -2.31 41.83 34.90
C GLU A 404 -2.15 40.31 34.87
N VAL A 405 -1.15 39.80 34.14
CA VAL A 405 -0.82 38.37 34.12
C VAL A 405 -0.23 37.96 35.47
N THR A 406 0.76 38.69 35.96
CA THR A 406 1.47 38.34 37.21
C THR A 406 0.65 38.55 38.48
N ALA A 407 -0.41 39.36 38.42
CA ALA A 407 -1.40 39.44 39.50
C ALA A 407 -2.23 38.15 39.66
N ALA A 408 -2.41 37.39 38.56
CA ALA A 408 -3.18 36.14 38.57
C ALA A 408 -2.30 34.89 38.65
N LEU A 409 -1.12 34.91 38.02
CA LEU A 409 -0.16 33.79 38.00
C LEU A 409 1.23 34.26 38.43
N PRO A 410 1.81 33.69 39.51
CA PRO A 410 3.19 33.94 39.89
C PRO A 410 4.20 33.60 38.77
N ALA A 411 5.33 34.30 38.75
CA ALA A 411 6.35 34.12 37.71
C ALA A 411 6.85 32.67 37.57
N SER A 412 6.96 31.92 38.68
CA SER A 412 7.36 30.51 38.66
C SER A 412 6.31 29.62 37.99
N GLU A 413 5.01 29.87 38.19
CA GLU A 413 3.95 29.11 37.54
C GLU A 413 3.91 29.41 36.03
N ILE A 414 4.22 30.65 35.63
CA ILE A 414 4.37 30.99 34.20
C ILE A 414 5.53 30.21 33.58
N GLU A 415 6.67 30.08 34.27
CA GLU A 415 7.83 29.31 33.79
C GLU A 415 7.49 27.83 33.57
N ASP A 416 6.72 27.22 34.48
CA ASP A 416 6.27 25.83 34.37
C ASP A 416 5.40 25.57 33.12
N GLU A 417 4.70 26.59 32.62
CA GLU A 417 3.91 26.50 31.38
C GLU A 417 4.75 26.40 30.09
N PHE A 418 6.06 26.64 30.17
CA PHE A 418 6.99 26.50 29.05
C PHE A 418 7.76 25.17 29.05
N ASP A 419 7.51 24.28 30.02
CA ASP A 419 8.12 22.94 30.03
C ASP A 419 7.61 22.06 28.86
N LEU A 420 8.55 21.46 28.12
CA LEU A 420 8.24 20.50 27.06
C LEU A 420 7.75 19.16 27.61
N GLY A 421 8.19 18.78 28.83
CA GLY A 421 7.79 17.53 29.49
C GLY A 421 6.27 17.36 29.55
N TYR A 422 5.54 18.46 29.72
CA TYR A 422 4.07 18.49 29.68
C TYR A 422 3.47 17.89 28.39
N HIS A 423 4.05 18.19 27.23
CA HIS A 423 3.56 17.68 25.94
C HIS A 423 3.99 16.22 25.70
N LEU A 424 5.05 15.77 26.37
CA LEU A 424 5.63 14.44 26.17
C LEU A 424 5.10 13.38 27.15
N LYS A 425 4.42 13.80 28.22
CA LYS A 425 3.95 12.93 29.33
C LYS A 425 3.08 11.74 28.93
N HIS A 426 2.47 11.77 27.74
CA HIS A 426 1.61 10.69 27.22
C HIS A 426 2.15 9.98 25.98
N VAL A 427 3.42 10.21 25.61
CA VAL A 427 4.07 9.50 24.50
C VAL A 427 4.05 7.99 24.74
N ASP A 428 4.36 7.53 25.95
CA ASP A 428 4.33 6.10 26.30
C ASP A 428 2.95 5.49 26.11
N THR A 429 1.89 6.16 26.57
CA THR A 429 0.51 5.70 26.38
C THR A 429 0.16 5.48 24.91
N ILE A 430 0.64 6.33 24.01
CA ILE A 430 0.38 6.19 22.57
C ILE A 430 1.24 5.08 21.97
N PHE A 431 2.52 4.99 22.35
CA PHE A 431 3.41 3.93 21.89
C PHE A 431 2.91 2.54 22.31
N ASP A 432 2.39 2.39 23.53
CA ASP A 432 1.82 1.13 24.00
C ASP A 432 0.60 0.72 23.16
N ARG A 433 -0.26 1.69 22.79
CA ARG A 433 -1.41 1.41 21.92
C ARG A 433 -0.99 0.92 20.53
N VAL A 434 0.10 1.44 19.99
CA VAL A 434 0.56 1.12 18.62
C VAL A 434 1.45 -0.13 18.59
N PHE A 435 2.29 -0.35 19.61
CA PHE A 435 3.37 -1.33 19.57
C PHE A 435 3.26 -2.46 20.59
N ALA A 436 2.44 -2.36 21.65
CA ALA A 436 2.33 -3.43 22.66
C ALA A 436 1.43 -4.60 22.20
N ARG A 437 0.69 -4.42 21.10
CA ARG A 437 -0.17 -5.46 20.49
C ARG A 437 0.43 -6.05 19.21
N SER A 438 1.65 -5.67 18.82
CA SER A 438 2.26 -5.99 17.51
C SER A 438 3.56 -6.78 17.58
#